data_AF-A0A645ALC5-F1
#
_entry.id   AF-A0A645ALC5-F1
#
_cell.length_a   1.000
_cell.length_b   1.000
_cell.length_c   1.000
_cell.angle_alpha   90.00
_cell.angle_beta   90.00
_cell.angle_gamma   90.00
#
_symmetry.space_group_name_H-M   'P 1'
#
loop_
_entity.id
_entity.type
_entity.pdbx_description
1 polymer ?
#
loop_
_entity_poly.entity_id
_entity_poly.type
_entity_poly.pdbx_seq_one_letter_code
_entity_poly.pdbx_strand_id
1 'polypeptide(L)'
;MAAHELQHLIHDYHDSNEESWLNEGFSELAVFLNGYETGGFDSVFSYDPDMQLNEWPDDSSLVEPHYGAGFLFTTYMLDRFGEDFTKAVVAEPKNGLSSVDAVFTDKVVVDPLDGQAINADLFFQDWTLANYLQDDSVSDGRYDYHNYAQVPSFSDTELISDCGNSQLGRSVHQYGTDYIHFNCNGDHTLQFVGQETVPVIPMDPKDGDFYVWSNKADASDMTMTREFDLTLVSGPVEMSFDTWYDLETDYDFLYLMASEDGENWQLLNPPSCTSTNLTGNNFGCSYNGQTPTWKKETVDLSAFAGKKIWLRFEYVTDAAVTGEGFAIDALSIPQIDYVADFETDADGWDLAGFVRMNNRIPQTFLLSTIQYKGGSAIVTKYQLAPGEKLTLSGKNGELDDLVLVVSGSARYSRQEASYLIDIE
;
A
#
# COMPACT_ATOMS: atom_id res chain seq x y z
N MET A 1 -19.69 17.26 -3.48
CA MET A 1 -18.87 18.31 -4.16
C MET A 1 -18.47 19.44 -3.20
N ALA A 2 -19.28 20.46 -2.87
CA ALA A 2 -18.77 21.57 -2.03
C ALA A 2 -18.22 21.16 -0.64
N ALA A 3 -18.87 20.19 0.04
CA ALA A 3 -18.37 19.65 1.31
C ALA A 3 -17.09 18.81 1.15
N HIS A 4 -17.00 18.05 0.05
CA HIS A 4 -15.85 17.24 -0.34
C HIS A 4 -14.63 18.14 -0.59
N GLU A 5 -14.73 19.10 -1.53
CA GLU A 5 -13.63 20.04 -1.81
C GLU A 5 -13.21 20.90 -0.61
N LEU A 6 -14.16 21.23 0.28
CA LEU A 6 -13.83 21.96 1.50
C LEU A 6 -13.07 21.08 2.51
N GLN A 7 -13.34 19.77 2.53
CA GLN A 7 -12.58 18.84 3.36
C GLN A 7 -11.13 18.76 2.85
N HIS A 8 -10.90 18.66 1.54
CA HIS A 8 -9.54 18.72 0.96
C HIS A 8 -8.76 19.96 1.43
N LEU A 9 -9.40 21.14 1.43
CA LEU A 9 -8.79 22.38 1.94
C LEU A 9 -8.47 22.36 3.45
N ILE A 10 -9.30 21.69 4.25
CA ILE A 10 -9.05 21.52 5.69
C ILE A 10 -7.90 20.55 5.89
N HIS A 11 -7.88 19.46 5.13
CA HIS A 11 -6.83 18.45 5.20
C HIS A 11 -5.49 19.07 4.83
N ASP A 12 -5.40 19.75 3.68
CA ASP A 12 -4.18 20.41 3.19
C ASP A 12 -3.59 21.41 4.20
N TYR A 13 -4.44 22.09 4.98
CA TYR A 13 -3.97 22.99 6.04
C TYR A 13 -3.28 22.26 7.20
N HIS A 14 -3.67 21.01 7.48
CA HIS A 14 -3.18 20.20 8.58
C HIS A 14 -2.08 19.23 8.16
N ASP A 15 -2.31 18.50 7.07
CA ASP A 15 -1.43 17.53 6.44
C ASP A 15 -1.65 17.59 4.91
N SER A 16 -0.72 18.23 4.20
CA SER A 16 -0.78 18.41 2.75
C SER A 16 -0.31 17.18 1.96
N ASN A 17 0.21 16.15 2.62
CA ASN A 17 0.80 14.98 1.96
C ASN A 17 0.17 13.65 2.42
N GLU A 18 -1.05 13.68 2.98
CA GLU A 18 -1.81 12.48 3.36
C GLU A 18 -2.08 11.58 2.14
N GLU A 19 -2.07 10.26 2.36
CA GLU A 19 -2.38 9.25 1.35
C GLU A 19 -3.81 9.43 0.80
N SER A 20 -3.91 9.36 -0.52
CA SER A 20 -5.13 9.61 -1.29
C SER A 20 -6.36 8.84 -0.78
N TRP A 21 -6.23 7.56 -0.41
CA TRP A 21 -7.37 6.74 0.05
C TRP A 21 -8.03 7.27 1.33
N LEU A 22 -7.23 7.77 2.28
CA LEU A 22 -7.72 8.27 3.56
C LEU A 22 -8.26 9.69 3.41
N ASN A 23 -7.59 10.50 2.58
CA ASN A 23 -8.04 11.83 2.22
C ASN A 23 -9.43 11.79 1.56
N GLU A 24 -9.58 10.99 0.50
CA GLU A 24 -10.85 10.82 -0.20
C GLU A 24 -11.94 10.19 0.69
N GLY A 25 -11.56 9.27 1.58
CA GLY A 25 -12.46 8.74 2.59
C GLY A 25 -13.06 9.82 3.51
N PHE A 26 -12.22 10.74 4.02
CA PHE A 26 -12.71 11.86 4.83
C PHE A 26 -13.53 12.87 4.01
N SER A 27 -13.18 13.07 2.74
CA SER A 27 -13.95 13.90 1.83
C SER A 27 -15.36 13.36 1.60
N GLU A 28 -15.53 12.05 1.42
CA GLU A 28 -16.85 11.41 1.36
C GLU A 28 -17.58 11.43 2.71
N LEU A 29 -16.87 11.24 3.83
CA LEU A 29 -17.46 11.42 5.16
C LEU A 29 -18.01 12.84 5.35
N ALA A 30 -17.31 13.87 4.85
CA ALA A 30 -17.78 15.25 4.92
C ALA A 30 -19.07 15.47 4.11
N VAL A 31 -19.23 14.81 2.96
CA VAL A 31 -20.49 14.81 2.19
C VAL A 31 -21.62 14.20 3.01
N PHE A 32 -21.37 13.03 3.60
CA PHE A 32 -22.32 12.32 4.45
C PHE A 32 -22.78 13.15 5.66
N LEU A 33 -21.83 13.76 6.40
CA LEU A 33 -22.11 14.60 7.57
C LEU A 33 -22.96 15.84 7.25
N ASN A 34 -22.97 16.28 5.99
CA ASN A 34 -23.81 17.39 5.52
C ASN A 34 -25.18 16.92 4.99
N GLY A 35 -25.51 15.63 5.12
CA GLY A 35 -26.80 15.05 4.73
C GLY A 35 -26.98 14.88 3.22
N TYR A 36 -25.89 14.78 2.47
CA TYR A 36 -25.88 14.53 1.02
C TYR A 36 -25.55 13.06 0.72
N GLU A 37 -25.96 12.59 -0.47
CA GLU A 37 -25.66 11.24 -0.95
C GLU A 37 -24.18 11.13 -1.40
N THR A 38 -23.48 10.07 -0.97
CA THR A 38 -22.05 9.77 -1.22
C THR A 38 -21.81 8.93 -2.49
N GLY A 39 -22.66 9.10 -3.51
CA GLY A 39 -22.43 8.50 -4.84
C GLY A 39 -22.70 6.99 -4.98
N GLY A 40 -22.91 6.24 -3.89
CA GLY A 40 -23.17 4.78 -3.92
C GLY A 40 -21.93 3.92 -4.13
N PHE A 41 -20.75 4.50 -3.95
CA PHE A 41 -19.45 3.85 -4.11
C PHE A 41 -19.23 2.69 -3.13
N ASP A 42 -19.77 2.81 -1.91
CA ASP A 42 -19.80 1.76 -0.90
C ASP A 42 -20.48 0.49 -1.39
N SER A 43 -21.55 0.62 -2.19
CA SER A 43 -22.24 -0.52 -2.79
C SER A 43 -21.35 -1.23 -3.81
N VAL A 44 -20.55 -0.49 -4.59
CA VAL A 44 -19.59 -1.08 -5.54
C VAL A 44 -18.53 -1.86 -4.80
N PHE A 45 -17.95 -1.29 -3.74
CA PHE A 45 -16.98 -1.97 -2.88
C PHE A 45 -17.54 -3.23 -2.23
N SER A 46 -18.81 -3.23 -1.81
CA SER A 46 -19.42 -4.39 -1.14
C SER A 46 -19.49 -5.66 -2.00
N TYR A 47 -19.41 -5.52 -3.32
CA TYR A 47 -19.41 -6.66 -4.25
C TYR A 47 -18.04 -7.34 -4.38
N ASP A 48 -16.96 -6.61 -4.13
CA ASP A 48 -15.59 -7.11 -4.22
C ASP A 48 -14.74 -6.49 -3.10
N PRO A 49 -14.85 -7.02 -1.87
CA PRO A 49 -14.14 -6.50 -0.71
C PRO A 49 -12.66 -6.90 -0.67
N ASP A 50 -12.20 -7.78 -1.57
CA ASP A 50 -10.77 -8.10 -1.73
C ASP A 50 -10.06 -7.07 -2.61
N MET A 51 -10.06 -5.84 -2.13
CA MET A 51 -9.36 -4.71 -2.71
C MET A 51 -8.58 -4.02 -1.60
N GLN A 52 -7.36 -3.59 -1.92
CA GLN A 52 -6.47 -2.97 -0.95
C GLN A 52 -6.99 -1.60 -0.49
N LEU A 53 -7.42 -1.50 0.77
CA LEU A 53 -7.92 -0.26 1.36
C LEU A 53 -6.88 0.87 1.31
N ASN A 54 -5.64 0.57 1.67
CA ASN A 54 -4.58 1.55 1.83
C ASN A 54 -3.82 1.80 0.52
N GLU A 55 -4.54 1.83 -0.59
CA GLU A 55 -4.02 2.15 -1.91
C GLU A 55 -5.00 3.00 -2.70
N TRP A 56 -4.47 3.79 -3.63
CA TRP A 56 -5.26 4.50 -4.63
C TRP A 56 -4.80 4.12 -6.05
N PRO A 57 -5.70 3.73 -6.96
CA PRO A 57 -5.31 3.17 -8.24
C PRO A 57 -4.96 4.26 -9.26
N ASP A 58 -3.96 3.99 -10.10
CA ASP A 58 -3.59 4.84 -11.24
C ASP A 58 -4.66 4.83 -12.35
N ASP A 59 -5.39 3.72 -12.48
CA ASP A 59 -6.49 3.62 -13.43
C ASP A 59 -7.74 4.29 -12.87
N SER A 60 -8.05 5.47 -13.39
CA SER A 60 -9.27 6.23 -13.08
C SER A 60 -10.59 5.44 -13.24
N SER A 61 -10.61 4.32 -13.96
CA SER A 61 -11.79 3.46 -14.07
C SER A 61 -12.00 2.53 -12.86
N LEU A 62 -11.00 2.42 -11.98
CA LEU A 62 -11.01 1.57 -10.78
C LEU A 62 -11.24 2.35 -9.49
N VAL A 63 -11.32 3.69 -9.52
CA VAL A 63 -11.38 4.53 -8.31
C VAL A 63 -12.69 4.40 -7.52
N GLU A 64 -13.81 4.06 -8.18
CA GLU A 64 -15.14 4.03 -7.55
C GLU A 64 -15.19 3.17 -6.27
N PRO A 65 -14.78 1.89 -6.26
CA PRO A 65 -14.77 1.11 -5.03
C PRO A 65 -13.80 1.67 -3.97
N HIS A 66 -12.69 2.33 -4.33
CA HIS A 66 -11.76 2.93 -3.35
C HIS A 66 -12.41 4.09 -2.58
N TYR A 67 -13.22 4.93 -3.25
CA TYR A 67 -14.07 5.91 -2.55
C TYR A 67 -15.00 5.23 -1.54
N GLY A 68 -15.62 4.12 -1.93
CA GLY A 68 -16.52 3.35 -1.08
C GLY A 68 -15.83 2.77 0.16
N ALA A 69 -14.65 2.17 -0.03
CA ALA A 69 -13.85 1.61 1.05
C ALA A 69 -13.39 2.69 2.04
N GLY A 70 -12.81 3.80 1.54
CA GLY A 70 -12.38 4.92 2.37
C GLY A 70 -13.54 5.58 3.12
N PHE A 71 -14.69 5.75 2.46
CA PHE A 71 -15.91 6.27 3.07
C PHE A 71 -16.40 5.37 4.22
N LEU A 72 -16.55 4.07 3.99
CA LEU A 72 -17.01 3.14 5.02
C LEU A 72 -16.03 3.06 6.19
N PHE A 73 -14.72 3.02 5.93
CA PHE A 73 -13.69 2.97 6.97
C PHE A 73 -13.71 4.20 7.88
N THR A 74 -13.78 5.40 7.30
CA THR A 74 -13.84 6.66 8.07
C THR A 74 -15.19 6.88 8.76
N THR A 75 -16.29 6.40 8.16
CA THR A 75 -17.63 6.39 8.77
C THR A 75 -17.68 5.48 10.00
N TYR A 76 -17.11 4.28 9.89
CA TYR A 76 -16.97 3.35 11.01
C TYR A 76 -16.05 3.92 12.11
N MET A 77 -14.97 4.60 11.73
CA MET A 77 -14.08 5.30 12.67
C MET A 77 -14.84 6.35 13.48
N LEU A 78 -15.65 7.17 12.80
CA LEU A 78 -16.49 8.17 13.46
C LEU A 78 -17.53 7.53 14.37
N ASP A 79 -18.15 6.44 13.95
CA ASP A 79 -19.15 5.71 14.74
C ASP A 79 -18.54 5.17 16.04
N ARG A 80 -17.38 4.51 15.92
CA ARG A 80 -16.78 3.73 16.99
C ARG A 80 -15.97 4.59 17.98
N PHE A 81 -15.43 5.73 17.56
CA PHE A 81 -14.58 6.59 18.41
C PHE A 81 -15.00 8.05 18.51
N GLY A 82 -15.96 8.50 17.69
CA GLY A 82 -16.51 9.85 17.75
C GLY A 82 -15.63 10.95 17.14
N GLU A 83 -16.21 12.15 17.09
CA GLU A 83 -15.67 13.32 16.36
C GLU A 83 -14.26 13.74 16.81
N ASP A 84 -13.97 13.68 18.11
CA ASP A 84 -12.65 14.07 18.65
C ASP A 84 -11.52 13.12 18.23
N PHE A 85 -11.84 11.85 17.95
CA PHE A 85 -10.90 10.90 17.39
C PHE A 85 -10.70 11.15 15.90
N THR A 86 -11.80 11.21 15.14
CA THR A 86 -11.79 11.43 13.69
C THR A 86 -11.04 12.71 13.31
N LYS A 87 -11.29 13.82 14.00
CA LYS A 87 -10.55 15.09 13.76
C LYS A 87 -9.07 15.02 14.09
N ALA A 88 -8.68 14.18 15.05
CA ALA A 88 -7.27 14.01 15.39
C ALA A 88 -6.54 13.25 14.29
N VAL A 89 -7.20 12.30 13.61
CA VAL A 89 -6.63 11.62 12.44
C VAL A 89 -6.43 12.60 11.28
N VAL A 90 -7.44 13.42 10.95
CA VAL A 90 -7.32 14.49 9.92
C VAL A 90 -6.21 15.51 10.24
N ALA A 91 -5.81 15.63 11.51
CA ALA A 91 -4.81 16.59 11.95
C ALA A 91 -3.41 15.99 12.21
N GLU A 92 -3.25 14.68 12.04
CA GLU A 92 -2.01 13.96 12.31
C GLU A 92 -1.09 14.04 11.07
N PRO A 93 0.14 14.56 11.17
CA PRO A 93 1.04 14.79 10.02
C PRO A 93 1.76 13.52 9.53
N LYS A 94 1.28 12.34 9.90
CA LYS A 94 1.75 11.08 9.35
C LYS A 94 0.67 10.58 8.41
N ASN A 95 1.03 9.66 7.55
CA ASN A 95 0.11 9.21 6.51
C ASN A 95 -0.52 7.84 6.79
N GLY A 96 -1.70 7.65 6.22
CA GLY A 96 -2.42 6.39 6.12
C GLY A 96 -2.62 5.72 7.46
N LEU A 97 -2.37 4.41 7.51
CA LEU A 97 -2.52 3.64 8.74
C LEU A 97 -1.53 4.07 9.85
N SER A 98 -0.42 4.73 9.49
CA SER A 98 0.54 5.27 10.48
C SER A 98 -0.03 6.48 11.22
N SER A 99 -0.91 7.26 10.59
CA SER A 99 -1.63 8.37 11.21
C SER A 99 -2.64 7.84 12.23
N VAL A 100 -3.41 6.83 11.84
CA VAL A 100 -4.38 6.13 12.70
C VAL A 100 -3.71 5.51 13.94
N ASP A 101 -2.55 4.84 13.76
CA ASP A 101 -1.77 4.30 14.88
C ASP A 101 -1.29 5.38 15.86
N ALA A 102 -0.83 6.51 15.32
CA ALA A 102 -0.34 7.62 16.14
C ALA A 102 -1.46 8.19 17.01
N VAL A 103 -2.65 8.36 16.45
CA VAL A 103 -3.82 8.86 17.19
C VAL A 103 -4.31 7.86 18.24
N PHE A 104 -4.36 6.56 17.91
CA PHE A 104 -4.69 5.53 18.91
C PHE A 104 -3.70 5.54 20.09
N THR A 105 -2.41 5.69 19.79
CA THR A 105 -1.35 5.77 20.79
C THR A 105 -1.48 7.03 21.65
N ASP A 106 -1.65 8.21 21.04
CA ASP A 106 -1.76 9.50 21.74
C ASP A 106 -2.98 9.55 22.67
N LYS A 107 -4.12 9.05 22.18
CA LYS A 107 -5.37 9.01 22.95
C LYS A 107 -5.46 7.84 23.93
N VAL A 108 -4.46 6.94 23.93
CA VAL A 108 -4.38 5.76 24.80
C VAL A 108 -5.66 4.91 24.70
N VAL A 109 -6.11 4.68 23.47
CA VAL A 109 -7.34 3.92 23.22
C VAL A 109 -7.07 2.45 23.47
N VAL A 110 -7.95 1.82 24.24
CA VAL A 110 -7.88 0.39 24.57
C VAL A 110 -9.20 -0.30 24.23
N ASP A 111 -9.12 -1.58 23.91
CA ASP A 111 -10.29 -2.43 23.73
C ASP A 111 -11.01 -2.60 25.09
N PRO A 112 -12.30 -2.27 25.20
CA PRO A 112 -13.02 -2.36 26.47
C PRO A 112 -13.21 -3.79 26.98
N LEU A 113 -13.03 -4.82 26.15
CA LEU A 113 -13.24 -6.21 26.51
C LEU A 113 -12.01 -6.85 27.14
N ASP A 114 -10.81 -6.50 26.70
CA ASP A 114 -9.55 -7.10 27.19
C ASP A 114 -8.53 -6.09 27.73
N GLY A 115 -8.75 -4.79 27.51
CA GLY A 115 -7.88 -3.70 27.96
C GLY A 115 -6.59 -3.53 27.15
N GLN A 116 -6.45 -4.22 26.02
CA GLN A 116 -5.28 -4.08 25.15
C GLN A 116 -5.35 -2.79 24.33
N ALA A 117 -4.18 -2.22 24.03
CA ALA A 117 -4.11 -1.05 23.15
C ALA A 117 -4.61 -1.41 21.74
N ILE A 118 -5.45 -0.55 21.17
CA ILE A 118 -5.91 -0.68 19.79
C ILE A 118 -4.86 -0.07 18.86
N ASN A 119 -4.70 -0.67 17.68
CA ASN A 119 -3.92 -0.13 16.57
C ASN A 119 -4.76 -0.17 15.29
N ALA A 120 -4.23 0.37 14.20
CA ALA A 120 -4.89 0.43 12.90
C ALA A 120 -5.26 -0.95 12.36
N ASP A 121 -4.45 -1.99 12.60
CA ASP A 121 -4.70 -3.36 12.14
C ASP A 121 -5.87 -4.00 12.88
N LEU A 122 -5.96 -3.83 14.21
CA LEU A 122 -7.10 -4.28 15.02
C LEU A 122 -8.37 -3.51 14.67
N PHE A 123 -8.26 -2.22 14.39
CA PHE A 123 -9.38 -1.41 13.94
C PHE A 123 -9.88 -1.85 12.56
N PHE A 124 -8.98 -2.07 11.61
CA PHE A 124 -9.29 -2.62 10.30
C PHE A 124 -9.97 -3.99 10.41
N GLN A 125 -9.46 -4.87 11.26
CA GLN A 125 -10.07 -6.19 11.49
C GLN A 125 -11.49 -6.08 12.09
N ASP A 126 -11.75 -5.11 12.95
CA ASP A 126 -13.11 -4.85 13.45
C ASP A 126 -14.02 -4.28 12.34
N TRP A 127 -13.48 -3.43 11.46
CA TRP A 127 -14.20 -2.85 10.33
C TRP A 127 -14.64 -3.91 9.32
N THR A 128 -13.78 -4.86 8.97
CA THR A 128 -14.16 -5.97 8.06
C THR A 128 -15.26 -6.85 8.67
N LEU A 129 -15.23 -7.06 9.99
CA LEU A 129 -16.31 -7.75 10.70
C LEU A 129 -17.61 -6.93 10.73
N ALA A 130 -17.53 -5.61 10.90
CA ALA A 130 -18.71 -4.73 10.86
C ALA A 130 -19.36 -4.68 9.47
N ASN A 131 -18.55 -4.68 8.41
CA ASN A 131 -19.02 -4.77 7.02
C ASN A 131 -19.87 -6.02 6.79
N TYR A 132 -19.42 -7.17 7.30
CA TYR A 132 -20.09 -8.45 7.10
C TYR A 132 -21.27 -8.68 8.05
N LEU A 133 -21.12 -8.39 9.35
CA LEU A 133 -22.11 -8.75 10.38
C LEU A 133 -23.29 -7.79 10.43
N GLN A 134 -23.03 -6.47 10.47
CA GLN A 134 -24.06 -5.42 10.64
C GLN A 134 -25.04 -5.74 11.78
N ASP A 135 -24.50 -6.13 12.94
CA ASP A 135 -25.27 -6.64 14.08
C ASP A 135 -24.71 -6.12 15.41
N ASP A 136 -25.39 -5.11 15.97
CA ASP A 136 -25.08 -4.48 17.25
C ASP A 136 -25.29 -5.40 18.47
N SER A 137 -25.88 -6.58 18.28
CA SER A 137 -26.04 -7.58 19.34
C SER A 137 -24.81 -8.47 19.54
N VAL A 138 -23.87 -8.45 18.59
CA VAL A 138 -22.63 -9.25 18.66
C VAL A 138 -21.58 -8.54 19.50
N SER A 139 -20.94 -9.28 20.41
CA SER A 139 -19.89 -8.78 21.29
C SER A 139 -20.36 -7.61 22.17
N ASP A 140 -19.76 -6.44 22.05
CA ASP A 140 -20.11 -5.16 22.71
C ASP A 140 -20.81 -4.18 21.75
N GLY A 141 -21.34 -4.69 20.63
CA GLY A 141 -22.03 -3.91 19.61
C GLY A 141 -21.11 -3.22 18.60
N ARG A 142 -19.81 -3.53 18.61
CA ARG A 142 -18.85 -2.89 17.70
C ARG A 142 -18.97 -3.30 16.24
N TYR A 143 -19.66 -4.39 15.91
CA TYR A 143 -19.71 -4.92 14.54
C TYR A 143 -20.97 -4.44 13.80
N ASP A 144 -21.24 -3.14 13.86
CA ASP A 144 -22.35 -2.46 13.20
C ASP A 144 -22.02 -0.98 12.90
N TYR A 145 -22.87 -0.33 12.10
CA TYR A 145 -22.83 1.09 11.77
C TYR A 145 -24.03 1.83 12.36
N HIS A 146 -23.89 2.42 13.56
CA HIS A 146 -25.02 3.11 14.21
C HIS A 146 -25.34 4.46 13.55
N ASN A 147 -24.33 5.08 12.93
CA ASN A 147 -24.46 6.35 12.23
C ASN A 147 -24.91 6.21 10.76
N TYR A 148 -24.81 5.03 10.14
CA TYR A 148 -25.07 4.84 8.70
C TYR A 148 -25.99 3.64 8.40
N ALA A 149 -27.30 3.88 8.51
CA ALA A 149 -28.33 2.85 8.34
C ALA A 149 -28.49 2.32 6.90
N GLN A 150 -27.85 2.95 5.90
CA GLN A 150 -27.91 2.55 4.49
C GLN A 150 -26.70 1.74 4.03
N VAL A 151 -25.83 1.32 4.95
CA VAL A 151 -24.68 0.47 4.65
C VAL A 151 -25.09 -0.74 3.80
N PRO A 152 -24.40 -1.02 2.68
CA PRO A 152 -24.71 -2.16 1.83
C PRO A 152 -24.35 -3.48 2.52
N SER A 153 -25.08 -4.55 2.23
CA SER A 153 -24.76 -5.88 2.75
C SER A 153 -23.57 -6.49 2.00
N PHE A 154 -22.63 -7.07 2.74
CA PHE A 154 -21.51 -7.85 2.19
C PHE A 154 -21.90 -9.33 2.16
N SER A 155 -21.40 -10.07 1.19
CA SER A 155 -21.67 -11.51 1.03
C SER A 155 -20.39 -12.33 1.07
N ASP A 156 -20.55 -13.64 1.27
CA ASP A 156 -19.47 -14.62 1.12
C ASP A 156 -18.75 -14.42 -0.22
N THR A 157 -17.42 -14.27 -0.19
CA THR A 157 -16.60 -14.23 -1.42
C THR A 157 -16.44 -15.64 -1.98
N GLU A 158 -16.48 -16.66 -1.12
CA GLU A 158 -16.42 -18.06 -1.48
C GLU A 158 -17.25 -18.94 -0.54
N LEU A 159 -17.90 -19.96 -1.09
CA LEU A 159 -18.55 -21.04 -0.33
C LEU A 159 -17.84 -22.38 -0.58
N ILE A 160 -17.28 -22.97 0.49
CA ILE A 160 -16.62 -24.27 0.48
C ILE A 160 -17.53 -25.31 1.17
N SER A 161 -17.94 -26.31 0.39
CA SER A 161 -18.75 -27.44 0.87
C SER A 161 -18.11 -28.81 0.60
N ASP A 162 -17.04 -28.86 -0.19
CA ASP A 162 -16.24 -30.07 -0.41
C ASP A 162 -15.01 -30.05 0.49
N CYS A 163 -15.17 -30.65 1.67
CA CYS A 163 -14.18 -30.63 2.75
C CYS A 163 -13.40 -31.95 2.86
N GLY A 164 -13.41 -32.78 1.81
CA GLY A 164 -12.76 -34.08 1.81
C GLY A 164 -11.30 -34.03 1.39
N ASN A 165 -10.37 -33.89 2.34
CA ASN A 165 -8.91 -33.85 2.10
C ASN A 165 -8.53 -32.89 0.96
N SER A 166 -8.95 -31.64 1.10
CA SER A 166 -8.71 -30.58 0.12
C SER A 166 -7.59 -29.66 0.56
N GLN A 167 -6.75 -29.27 -0.40
CA GLN A 167 -5.75 -28.21 -0.25
C GLN A 167 -6.13 -27.10 -1.22
N LEU A 168 -6.40 -25.92 -0.68
CA LEU A 168 -6.93 -24.78 -1.41
C LEU A 168 -5.91 -23.65 -1.37
N GLY A 169 -5.28 -23.38 -2.52
CA GLY A 169 -4.45 -22.19 -2.71
C GLY A 169 -5.29 -20.98 -3.09
N ARG A 170 -5.07 -19.88 -2.39
CA ARG A 170 -5.78 -18.60 -2.57
C ARG A 170 -4.79 -17.45 -2.41
N SER A 171 -5.25 -16.26 -2.76
CA SER A 171 -4.57 -15.00 -2.49
C SER A 171 -5.59 -13.96 -2.03
N VAL A 172 -5.11 -12.93 -1.35
CA VAL A 172 -5.90 -11.78 -0.88
C VAL A 172 -5.03 -10.53 -0.98
N HIS A 173 -5.60 -9.38 -1.31
CA HIS A 173 -4.88 -8.10 -1.27
C HIS A 173 -4.46 -7.73 0.16
N GLN A 174 -3.39 -6.95 0.30
CA GLN A 174 -3.08 -6.37 1.61
C GLN A 174 -4.21 -5.43 1.98
N TYR A 175 -4.75 -5.53 3.20
CA TYR A 175 -5.92 -4.76 3.63
C TYR A 175 -7.14 -4.90 2.68
N GLY A 176 -7.20 -6.00 1.92
CA GLY A 176 -8.42 -6.54 1.32
C GLY A 176 -9.03 -7.63 2.19
N THR A 177 -10.22 -8.12 1.85
CA THR A 177 -10.93 -9.11 2.68
C THR A 177 -11.59 -10.21 1.87
N ASP A 178 -11.22 -11.46 2.16
CA ASP A 178 -12.01 -12.63 1.79
C ASP A 178 -13.00 -13.01 2.90
N TYR A 179 -14.24 -13.33 2.53
CA TYR A 179 -15.26 -13.93 3.41
C TYR A 179 -15.53 -15.37 2.95
N ILE A 180 -14.76 -16.31 3.49
CA ILE A 180 -14.80 -17.72 3.08
C ILE A 180 -15.75 -18.50 3.99
N HIS A 181 -16.88 -18.91 3.46
CA HIS A 181 -17.87 -19.68 4.20
C HIS A 181 -17.65 -21.18 4.03
N PHE A 182 -17.42 -21.88 5.13
CA PHE A 182 -17.35 -23.33 5.22
C PHE A 182 -18.68 -23.94 5.65
N ASN A 183 -19.17 -24.89 4.85
CA ASN A 183 -20.29 -25.77 5.18
C ASN A 183 -19.80 -27.22 5.21
N CYS A 184 -18.94 -27.50 6.19
CA CYS A 184 -18.27 -28.79 6.34
C CYS A 184 -18.95 -29.63 7.42
N ASN A 185 -19.82 -30.55 7.01
CA ASN A 185 -20.50 -31.45 7.92
C ASN A 185 -19.56 -32.53 8.47
N GLY A 186 -19.49 -32.67 9.79
CA GLY A 186 -18.73 -33.73 10.46
C GLY A 186 -17.55 -33.20 11.26
N ASP A 187 -16.59 -34.07 11.54
CA ASP A 187 -15.35 -33.71 12.22
C ASP A 187 -14.30 -33.40 11.16
N HIS A 188 -13.86 -32.14 11.11
CA HIS A 188 -12.85 -31.67 10.18
C HIS A 188 -11.78 -30.85 10.90
N THR A 189 -10.57 -30.82 10.37
CA THR A 189 -9.53 -29.88 10.82
C THR A 189 -9.13 -28.97 9.68
N LEU A 190 -9.25 -27.66 9.89
CA LEU A 190 -8.76 -26.65 8.95
C LEU A 190 -7.41 -26.14 9.44
N GLN A 191 -6.40 -26.18 8.57
CA GLN A 191 -5.12 -25.52 8.77
C GLN A 191 -4.94 -24.40 7.76
N PHE A 192 -4.69 -23.18 8.25
CA PHE A 192 -4.31 -22.03 7.45
C PHE A 192 -2.80 -21.83 7.53
N VAL A 193 -2.16 -21.60 6.38
CA VAL A 193 -0.74 -21.24 6.28
C VAL A 193 -0.57 -20.12 5.27
N GLY A 194 -0.09 -18.98 5.71
CA GLY A 194 0.28 -17.85 4.84
C GLY A 194 1.72 -17.95 4.33
N GLN A 195 2.02 -17.27 3.22
CA GLN A 195 3.41 -17.04 2.80
C GLN A 195 4.19 -16.24 3.87
N GLU A 196 5.51 -16.45 3.97
CA GLU A 196 6.34 -15.77 4.99
C GLU A 196 6.72 -14.35 4.59
N THR A 197 6.88 -14.09 3.30
CA THR A 197 7.29 -12.78 2.78
C THR A 197 6.49 -12.44 1.54
N VAL A 198 6.35 -11.14 1.29
CA VAL A 198 5.71 -10.61 0.09
C VAL A 198 6.62 -9.55 -0.57
N PRO A 199 6.60 -9.41 -1.90
CA PRO A 199 7.34 -8.34 -2.55
C PRO A 199 6.78 -6.95 -2.23
N VAL A 200 7.63 -5.93 -2.20
CA VAL A 200 7.20 -4.53 -2.04
C VAL A 200 6.59 -4.04 -3.35
N ILE A 201 7.31 -4.23 -4.46
CA ILE A 201 6.92 -3.90 -5.83
C ILE A 201 6.97 -5.15 -6.73
N PRO A 202 6.33 -5.16 -7.92
CA PRO A 202 6.24 -6.36 -8.76
C PRO A 202 7.53 -6.71 -9.52
N MET A 203 8.64 -6.00 -9.25
CA MET A 203 9.93 -6.18 -9.93
C MET A 203 11.04 -6.59 -8.97
N ASP A 204 11.56 -7.80 -9.18
CA ASP A 204 12.74 -8.32 -8.48
C ASP A 204 14.05 -7.71 -9.01
N PRO A 205 15.14 -7.74 -8.23
CA PRO A 205 16.46 -7.25 -8.65
C PRO A 205 16.86 -7.75 -10.03
N LYS A 206 17.53 -6.90 -10.83
CA LYS A 206 17.89 -7.26 -12.20
C LYS A 206 18.88 -8.41 -12.20
N ASP A 207 19.85 -8.33 -11.31
CA ASP A 207 20.83 -9.36 -10.99
C ASP A 207 21.06 -9.34 -9.46
N GLY A 208 21.48 -10.46 -8.86
CA GLY A 208 21.71 -10.51 -7.42
C GLY A 208 20.45 -10.46 -6.55
N ASP A 209 20.59 -9.94 -5.34
CA ASP A 209 19.54 -9.91 -4.31
C ASP A 209 19.09 -8.48 -3.95
N PHE A 210 19.79 -7.43 -4.37
CA PHE A 210 19.50 -6.04 -3.96
C PHE A 210 19.54 -5.05 -5.11
N TYR A 211 18.69 -4.04 -5.05
CA TYR A 211 18.73 -2.85 -5.91
C TYR A 211 18.40 -1.60 -5.10
N VAL A 212 18.39 -0.43 -5.74
CA VAL A 212 17.89 0.81 -5.14
C VAL A 212 16.57 1.21 -5.78
N TRP A 213 15.57 1.46 -4.94
CA TRP A 213 14.23 1.89 -5.31
C TRP A 213 14.01 3.34 -4.89
N SER A 214 13.23 4.10 -5.63
CA SER A 214 12.90 5.48 -5.33
C SER A 214 12.04 5.66 -4.10
N ASN A 215 11.41 4.57 -3.62
CA ASN A 215 10.21 4.62 -2.79
C ASN A 215 8.99 5.11 -3.59
N LYS A 216 7.81 5.05 -2.96
CA LYS A 216 6.57 5.63 -3.48
C LYS A 216 5.95 6.52 -2.41
N ALA A 217 5.67 7.75 -2.78
CA ALA A 217 4.99 8.72 -1.94
C ALA A 217 4.35 9.80 -2.80
N ASP A 218 3.17 10.26 -2.41
CA ASP A 218 2.55 11.46 -2.97
C ASP A 218 3.28 12.72 -2.41
N ALA A 219 3.20 13.82 -3.15
CA ALA A 219 3.74 15.14 -2.81
C ALA A 219 5.22 15.12 -2.38
N SER A 220 6.07 14.44 -3.15
CA SER A 220 7.43 14.12 -2.73
C SER A 220 8.53 14.58 -3.71
N ASP A 221 9.74 14.76 -3.17
CA ASP A 221 10.98 15.02 -3.91
C ASP A 221 12.07 14.12 -3.32
N MET A 222 12.29 12.96 -3.96
CA MET A 222 13.19 11.92 -3.49
C MET A 222 14.43 11.89 -4.37
N THR A 223 15.62 11.78 -3.75
CA THR A 223 16.88 11.83 -4.48
C THR A 223 17.84 10.70 -4.12
N MET A 224 18.64 10.30 -5.09
CA MET A 224 19.82 9.45 -4.94
C MET A 224 21.01 10.18 -5.57
N THR A 225 21.99 10.60 -4.76
CA THR A 225 23.08 11.51 -5.19
C THR A 225 24.48 10.97 -4.88
N ARG A 226 25.46 11.13 -5.79
CA ARG A 226 26.86 10.74 -5.58
C ARG A 226 27.86 11.61 -6.36
N GLU A 227 29.04 11.85 -5.77
CA GLU A 227 30.17 12.49 -6.45
C GLU A 227 31.07 11.45 -7.16
N PHE A 228 31.53 11.77 -8.37
CA PHE A 228 32.47 11.01 -9.17
C PHE A 228 33.68 11.88 -9.58
N ASP A 229 34.87 11.31 -9.50
CA ASP A 229 36.11 11.95 -9.93
C ASP A 229 36.51 11.47 -11.34
N LEU A 230 36.22 12.30 -12.35
CA LEU A 230 36.59 12.06 -13.74
C LEU A 230 37.83 12.87 -14.16
N THR A 231 38.58 13.45 -13.21
CA THR A 231 39.69 14.38 -13.50
C THR A 231 40.84 13.76 -14.29
N LEU A 232 40.98 12.43 -14.21
CA LEU A 232 41.99 11.66 -14.94
C LEU A 232 41.49 11.13 -16.30
N VAL A 233 40.24 11.37 -16.66
CA VAL A 233 39.63 10.91 -17.91
C VAL A 233 39.67 12.02 -18.95
N SER A 234 40.26 11.76 -20.11
CA SER A 234 40.42 12.75 -21.20
C SER A 234 39.69 12.38 -22.49
N GLY A 235 38.86 11.33 -22.47
CA GLY A 235 38.14 10.79 -23.61
C GLY A 235 36.64 10.65 -23.35
N PRO A 236 35.91 9.95 -24.22
CA PRO A 236 34.49 9.71 -24.03
C PRO A 236 34.20 9.01 -22.69
N VAL A 237 33.20 9.51 -21.97
CA VAL A 237 32.74 8.95 -20.69
C VAL A 237 31.30 8.52 -20.85
N GLU A 238 30.97 7.30 -20.42
CA GLU A 238 29.62 6.77 -20.48
C GLU A 238 29.26 6.20 -19.12
N MET A 239 28.03 6.47 -18.68
CA MET A 239 27.41 5.75 -17.57
C MET A 239 26.38 4.79 -18.15
N SER A 240 26.34 3.56 -17.65
CA SER A 240 25.25 2.62 -17.95
C SER A 240 24.63 2.07 -16.68
N PHE A 241 23.34 1.80 -16.73
CA PHE A 241 22.58 1.21 -15.62
C PHE A 241 21.36 0.48 -16.19
N ASP A 242 20.82 -0.45 -15.43
CA ASP A 242 19.53 -1.06 -15.68
C ASP A 242 18.48 -0.36 -14.81
N THR A 243 17.33 -0.05 -15.40
CA THR A 243 16.21 0.58 -14.69
C THR A 243 14.89 -0.10 -15.00
N TRP A 244 14.02 -0.17 -14.01
CA TRP A 244 12.60 -0.45 -14.17
C TRP A 244 11.84 0.68 -13.51
N TYR A 245 10.72 1.09 -14.08
CA TYR A 245 9.89 2.13 -13.49
C TYR A 245 8.43 1.97 -13.88
N ASP A 246 7.57 2.46 -12.98
CA ASP A 246 6.14 2.62 -13.11
C ASP A 246 5.78 3.95 -12.43
N LEU A 247 5.56 4.99 -13.23
CA LEU A 247 5.37 6.38 -12.82
C LEU A 247 4.04 6.87 -13.39
N GLU A 248 3.32 7.71 -12.65
CA GLU A 248 2.08 8.29 -13.15
C GLU A 248 2.33 9.06 -14.46
N THR A 249 1.59 8.69 -15.50
CA THR A 249 1.80 9.28 -16.83
C THR A 249 1.44 10.76 -16.83
N ASP A 250 2.35 11.58 -17.35
CA ASP A 250 2.26 13.05 -17.44
C ASP A 250 2.28 13.85 -16.12
N TYR A 251 2.34 13.22 -14.94
CA TYR A 251 2.33 13.94 -13.64
C TYR A 251 3.61 13.71 -12.83
N ASP A 252 4.02 12.44 -12.70
CA ASP A 252 5.21 12.02 -11.98
C ASP A 252 6.43 11.89 -12.89
N PHE A 253 7.57 12.43 -12.47
CA PHE A 253 8.76 12.46 -13.31
C PHE A 253 10.03 12.13 -12.56
N LEU A 254 10.87 11.32 -13.18
CA LEU A 254 12.23 11.08 -12.70
C LEU A 254 13.27 11.72 -13.61
N TYR A 255 14.16 12.49 -13.01
CA TYR A 255 15.20 13.24 -13.69
C TYR A 255 16.57 12.64 -13.38
N LEU A 256 17.41 12.55 -14.41
CA LEU A 256 18.84 12.31 -14.23
C LEU A 256 19.59 13.64 -14.42
N MET A 257 20.38 14.02 -13.43
CA MET A 257 21.02 15.34 -13.36
C MET A 257 22.52 15.22 -13.09
N ALA A 258 23.27 16.24 -13.52
CA ALA A 258 24.67 16.41 -13.19
C ALA A 258 24.98 17.81 -12.66
N SER A 259 25.95 17.92 -11.76
CA SER A 259 26.45 19.19 -11.24
C SER A 259 27.97 19.19 -11.07
N GLU A 260 28.64 20.32 -11.29
CA GLU A 260 30.09 20.47 -11.03
C GLU A 260 30.39 20.98 -9.60
N ASP A 261 29.38 21.52 -8.91
CA ASP A 261 29.51 22.14 -7.59
C ASP A 261 28.57 21.56 -6.53
N GLY A 262 27.63 20.69 -6.91
CA GLY A 262 26.62 20.09 -6.04
C GLY A 262 25.42 21.01 -5.76
N GLU A 263 25.40 22.23 -6.31
CA GLU A 263 24.37 23.24 -6.08
C GLU A 263 23.61 23.58 -7.37
N ASN A 264 24.31 23.70 -8.50
CA ASN A 264 23.76 24.03 -9.80
C ASN A 264 23.65 22.77 -10.65
N TRP A 265 22.43 22.33 -10.92
CA TRP A 265 22.15 21.08 -11.60
C TRP A 265 21.69 21.29 -13.03
N GLN A 266 22.17 20.44 -13.93
CA GLN A 266 21.70 20.37 -15.32
C GLN A 266 21.07 19.01 -15.59
N LEU A 267 19.93 19.01 -16.28
CA LEU A 267 19.30 17.77 -16.75
C LEU A 267 20.18 17.10 -17.80
N LEU A 268 20.39 15.80 -17.65
CA LEU A 268 20.98 14.94 -18.67
C LEU A 268 19.90 14.42 -19.61
N ASN A 269 20.33 13.88 -20.76
CA ASN A 269 19.42 13.35 -21.76
C ASN A 269 19.55 11.82 -21.93
N PRO A 270 19.02 11.01 -20.99
CA PRO A 270 19.02 9.58 -21.17
C PRO A 270 18.14 9.15 -22.37
N PRO A 271 18.49 8.05 -23.06
CA PRO A 271 17.79 7.58 -24.26
C PRO A 271 16.27 7.49 -24.16
N SER A 272 15.74 7.10 -22.99
CA SER A 272 14.31 6.86 -22.80
C SER A 272 13.52 8.04 -22.28
N CYS A 273 14.15 9.21 -22.13
CA CYS A 273 13.44 10.36 -21.61
C CYS A 273 12.41 10.92 -22.59
N THR A 274 11.47 11.68 -22.05
CA THR A 274 10.53 12.52 -22.78
C THR A 274 10.63 13.96 -22.27
N SER A 275 10.45 14.92 -23.17
CA SER A 275 10.28 16.34 -22.83
C SER A 275 8.82 16.79 -22.98
N THR A 276 7.90 15.84 -23.06
CA THR A 276 6.46 16.10 -23.17
C THR A 276 5.97 16.67 -21.85
N ASN A 277 5.20 17.76 -21.91
CA ASN A 277 4.67 18.43 -20.74
C ASN A 277 3.20 18.81 -20.96
N LEU A 278 2.30 17.83 -20.87
CA LEU A 278 0.87 18.05 -21.12
C LEU A 278 0.16 18.73 -19.95
N THR A 279 0.59 18.44 -18.72
CA THR A 279 -0.01 18.91 -17.45
C THR A 279 0.64 20.18 -16.93
N GLY A 280 1.88 20.46 -17.30
CA GLY A 280 2.72 21.50 -16.72
C GLY A 280 3.77 20.97 -15.74
N ASN A 281 3.72 19.69 -15.36
CA ASN A 281 4.56 19.10 -14.31
C ASN A 281 5.96 18.66 -14.77
N ASN A 282 6.24 18.62 -16.08
CA ASN A 282 7.56 18.22 -16.57
C ASN A 282 8.54 19.40 -16.73
N PHE A 283 9.66 19.35 -16.02
CA PHE A 283 10.71 20.37 -16.06
C PHE A 283 11.75 20.19 -17.18
N GLY A 284 11.73 19.07 -17.91
CA GLY A 284 12.63 18.85 -19.03
C GLY A 284 12.65 17.41 -19.53
N CYS A 285 13.84 16.89 -19.84
CA CYS A 285 13.99 15.50 -20.26
C CYS A 285 13.99 14.58 -19.02
N SER A 286 12.96 13.74 -18.91
CA SER A 286 12.68 12.89 -17.75
C SER A 286 12.10 11.54 -18.15
N TYR A 287 12.18 10.55 -17.26
CA TYR A 287 11.41 9.32 -17.35
C TYR A 287 9.96 9.58 -16.91
N ASN A 288 9.02 8.95 -17.60
CA ASN A 288 7.59 9.02 -17.32
C ASN A 288 6.88 7.77 -17.86
N GLY A 289 5.73 7.42 -17.30
CA GLY A 289 4.98 6.21 -17.63
C GLY A 289 5.66 4.97 -17.06
N GLN A 290 5.55 3.84 -17.76
CA GLN A 290 5.95 2.54 -17.23
C GLN A 290 6.80 1.70 -18.19
N THR A 291 7.53 0.75 -17.62
CA THR A 291 8.30 -0.29 -18.35
C THR A 291 7.84 -1.68 -17.93
N PRO A 292 7.66 -2.62 -18.87
CA PRO A 292 7.19 -3.98 -18.53
C PRO A 292 8.30 -4.85 -17.91
N THR A 293 9.56 -4.49 -18.12
CA THR A 293 10.76 -5.22 -17.69
C THR A 293 11.91 -4.24 -17.54
N TRP A 294 12.96 -4.64 -16.81
CA TRP A 294 14.23 -3.93 -16.77
C TRP A 294 14.72 -3.50 -18.15
N LYS A 295 15.19 -2.26 -18.23
CA LYS A 295 15.70 -1.59 -19.41
C LYS A 295 17.09 -1.04 -19.15
N LYS A 296 18.03 -1.38 -20.04
CA LYS A 296 19.38 -0.83 -19.99
C LYS A 296 19.44 0.57 -20.61
N GLU A 297 20.00 1.51 -19.87
CA GLU A 297 20.28 2.87 -20.29
C GLU A 297 21.79 3.08 -20.46
N THR A 298 22.18 3.91 -21.43
CA THR A 298 23.55 4.39 -21.59
C THR A 298 23.51 5.90 -21.82
N VAL A 299 24.17 6.65 -20.94
CA VAL A 299 24.16 8.10 -20.91
C VAL A 299 25.57 8.62 -21.15
N ASP A 300 25.70 9.54 -22.11
CA ASP A 300 26.97 10.20 -22.42
C ASP A 300 27.29 11.27 -21.36
N LEU A 301 28.44 11.11 -20.70
CA LEU A 301 28.99 12.03 -19.71
C LEU A 301 30.26 12.73 -20.22
N SER A 302 30.58 12.63 -21.51
CA SER A 302 31.85 13.13 -22.08
C SER A 302 32.08 14.63 -21.87
N ALA A 303 31.01 15.42 -21.71
CA ALA A 303 31.10 16.85 -21.37
C ALA A 303 31.76 17.11 -19.99
N PHE A 304 31.84 16.09 -19.15
CA PHE A 304 32.38 16.13 -17.80
C PHE A 304 33.76 15.48 -17.66
N ALA A 305 34.34 14.96 -18.75
CA ALA A 305 35.71 14.45 -18.76
C ALA A 305 36.68 15.51 -18.22
N GLY A 306 37.56 15.12 -17.30
CA GLY A 306 38.53 16.02 -16.67
C GLY A 306 37.99 16.81 -15.48
N LYS A 307 36.78 16.53 -15.00
CA LYS A 307 36.14 17.23 -13.87
C LYS A 307 35.76 16.28 -12.74
N LYS A 308 35.48 16.84 -11.57
CA LYS A 308 34.65 16.17 -10.57
C LYS A 308 33.21 16.56 -10.80
N ILE A 309 32.30 15.62 -10.69
CA ILE A 309 30.87 15.87 -10.88
C ILE A 309 30.04 15.15 -9.83
N TRP A 310 28.88 15.70 -9.55
CA TRP A 310 27.79 15.04 -8.88
C TRP A 310 26.83 14.50 -9.92
N LEU A 311 26.31 13.30 -9.69
CA LEU A 311 25.18 12.73 -10.40
C LEU A 311 24.03 12.55 -9.42
N ARG A 312 22.80 12.80 -9.89
CA ARG A 312 21.58 12.65 -9.11
C ARG A 312 20.47 12.03 -9.95
N PHE A 313 19.77 11.06 -9.37
CA PHE A 313 18.42 10.66 -9.77
C PHE A 313 17.44 11.37 -8.83
N GLU A 314 16.47 12.09 -9.38
CA GLU A 314 15.51 12.90 -8.63
C GLU A 314 14.09 12.53 -9.08
N TYR A 315 13.31 11.94 -8.18
CA TYR A 315 11.93 11.55 -8.42
C TYR A 315 10.99 12.56 -7.78
N VAL A 316 10.21 13.25 -8.59
CA VAL A 316 9.25 14.26 -8.15
C VAL A 316 7.84 13.77 -8.47
N THR A 317 7.02 13.71 -7.43
CA THR A 317 5.60 13.31 -7.53
C THR A 317 4.68 14.48 -7.25
N ASP A 318 3.50 14.47 -7.87
CA ASP A 318 2.49 15.49 -7.63
C ASP A 318 1.63 15.17 -6.38
N ALA A 319 0.46 15.79 -6.20
CA ALA A 319 -0.27 15.71 -4.94
C ALA A 319 -0.98 14.37 -4.69
N ALA A 320 -1.23 13.54 -5.70
CA ALA A 320 -2.02 12.31 -5.56
C ALA A 320 -1.86 11.41 -6.77
N VAL A 321 -2.11 10.11 -6.59
CA VAL A 321 -1.88 9.06 -7.59
C VAL A 321 -0.38 8.92 -7.84
N THR A 322 0.15 7.72 -7.60
CA THR A 322 1.56 7.45 -7.84
C THR A 322 1.71 6.02 -8.32
N GLY A 323 2.59 5.79 -9.29
CA GLY A 323 2.96 4.42 -9.69
C GLY A 323 3.86 3.75 -8.64
N GLU A 324 4.34 2.54 -8.91
CA GLU A 324 5.28 1.84 -7.99
C GLU A 324 6.65 2.53 -7.85
N GLY A 325 6.95 3.55 -8.65
CA GLY A 325 8.18 4.34 -8.59
C GLY A 325 9.26 3.84 -9.55
N PHE A 326 10.52 4.02 -9.18
CA PHE A 326 11.68 3.74 -10.02
C PHE A 326 12.69 2.87 -9.30
N ALA A 327 13.17 1.82 -9.98
CA ALA A 327 14.24 0.96 -9.54
C ALA A 327 15.46 1.12 -10.44
N ILE A 328 16.65 1.05 -9.84
CA ILE A 328 17.94 1.09 -10.53
C ILE A 328 18.89 0.02 -10.00
N ASP A 329 19.61 -0.60 -10.94
CA ASP A 329 20.57 -1.66 -10.67
C ASP A 329 21.71 -1.64 -11.71
N ALA A 330 22.77 -2.40 -11.47
CA ALA A 330 23.89 -2.63 -12.39
C ALA A 330 24.53 -1.33 -12.95
N LEU A 331 24.69 -0.31 -12.10
CA LEU A 331 25.27 0.98 -12.50
C LEU A 331 26.78 0.83 -12.74
N SER A 332 27.29 1.43 -13.82
CA SER A 332 28.72 1.40 -14.14
C SER A 332 29.19 2.65 -14.88
N ILE A 333 30.43 3.05 -14.60
CA ILE A 333 31.19 4.06 -15.35
C ILE A 333 32.56 3.45 -15.67
N PRO A 334 32.69 2.74 -16.81
CA PRO A 334 33.88 1.93 -17.11
C PRO A 334 35.18 2.73 -17.17
N GLN A 335 35.13 4.01 -17.52
CA GLN A 335 36.32 4.86 -17.66
C GLN A 335 37.05 5.14 -16.34
N ILE A 336 36.40 4.87 -15.21
CA ILE A 336 36.98 4.96 -13.86
C ILE A 336 36.86 3.64 -13.10
N ASP A 337 36.66 2.52 -13.81
CA ASP A 337 36.49 1.17 -13.25
C ASP A 337 35.40 1.10 -12.17
N TYR A 338 34.34 1.90 -12.31
CA TYR A 338 33.24 2.00 -11.36
C TYR A 338 32.11 1.02 -11.69
N VAL A 339 31.65 0.29 -10.68
CA VAL A 339 30.45 -0.58 -10.72
C VAL A 339 29.73 -0.50 -9.38
N ALA A 340 28.41 -0.41 -9.41
CA ALA A 340 27.52 -0.59 -8.28
C ALA A 340 26.42 -1.61 -8.64
N ASP A 341 26.50 -2.78 -8.03
CA ASP A 341 25.48 -3.84 -8.05
C ASP A 341 24.59 -3.82 -6.80
N PHE A 342 24.87 -2.89 -5.88
CA PHE A 342 24.14 -2.71 -4.62
C PHE A 342 24.06 -3.95 -3.72
N GLU A 343 24.91 -4.97 -3.89
CA GLU A 343 24.79 -6.22 -3.13
C GLU A 343 25.28 -6.11 -1.68
N THR A 344 26.22 -5.19 -1.41
CA THR A 344 26.80 -5.02 -0.07
C THR A 344 26.30 -3.76 0.63
N ASP A 345 26.22 -2.64 -0.09
CA ASP A 345 25.77 -1.35 0.42
C ASP A 345 25.23 -0.48 -0.72
N ALA A 346 24.96 0.81 -0.46
CA ALA A 346 24.52 1.77 -1.46
C ALA A 346 25.69 2.32 -2.31
N ASP A 347 26.89 1.73 -2.21
CA ASP A 347 28.14 2.18 -2.82
C ASP A 347 28.34 3.70 -2.72
N GLY A 348 28.16 4.24 -1.51
CA GLY A 348 28.31 5.67 -1.19
C GLY A 348 27.42 6.64 -1.98
N TRP A 349 26.30 6.17 -2.53
CA TRP A 349 25.17 7.02 -2.88
C TRP A 349 24.45 7.49 -1.62
N ASP A 350 24.14 8.77 -1.55
CA ASP A 350 23.25 9.34 -0.54
C ASP A 350 21.80 9.12 -0.98
N LEU A 351 21.06 8.33 -0.21
CA LEU A 351 19.70 7.91 -0.52
C LEU A 351 18.71 8.72 0.35
N ALA A 352 18.25 9.84 -0.18
CA ALA A 352 17.27 10.70 0.47
C ALA A 352 15.88 10.39 -0.09
N GLY A 353 15.17 9.46 0.56
CA GLY A 353 13.86 8.95 0.10
C GLY A 353 13.98 7.63 -0.65
N PHE A 354 15.04 7.47 -1.45
CA PHE A 354 15.40 6.19 -2.06
C PHE A 354 15.77 5.15 -1.00
N VAL A 355 15.55 3.88 -1.29
CA VAL A 355 15.82 2.76 -0.38
C VAL A 355 16.52 1.63 -1.12
N ARG A 356 17.63 1.16 -0.57
CA ARG A 356 18.26 -0.09 -0.99
C ARG A 356 17.48 -1.27 -0.39
N MET A 357 16.92 -2.14 -1.22
CA MET A 357 16.09 -3.26 -0.76
C MET A 357 16.28 -4.52 -1.59
N ASN A 358 15.94 -5.65 -0.98
CA ASN A 358 15.86 -6.97 -1.64
C ASN A 358 14.43 -7.31 -2.12
N ASN A 359 13.55 -6.31 -2.12
CA ASN A 359 12.15 -6.46 -2.48
C ASN A 359 11.39 -7.54 -1.70
N ARG A 360 11.69 -7.76 -0.41
CA ARG A 360 10.95 -8.73 0.43
C ARG A 360 10.71 -8.16 1.81
N ILE A 361 9.44 -8.08 2.21
CA ILE A 361 9.03 -7.72 3.57
C ILE A 361 8.28 -8.88 4.24
N PRO A 362 8.27 -8.96 5.58
CA PRO A 362 7.49 -9.94 6.30
C PRO A 362 6.00 -9.85 5.94
N GLN A 363 5.36 -10.99 5.65
CA GLN A 363 3.92 -11.07 5.41
C GLN A 363 3.20 -11.50 6.69
N THR A 364 2.23 -10.71 7.12
CA THR A 364 1.32 -11.02 8.23
C THR A 364 -0.11 -11.21 7.73
N PHE A 365 -0.94 -11.91 8.49
CA PHE A 365 -2.37 -12.08 8.18
C PHE A 365 -3.24 -11.71 9.37
N LEU A 366 -4.36 -11.03 9.11
CA LEU A 366 -5.44 -10.79 10.07
C LEU A 366 -6.55 -11.78 9.75
N LEU A 367 -6.84 -12.69 10.68
CA LEU A 367 -7.88 -13.72 10.50
C LEU A 367 -8.97 -13.56 11.54
N SER A 368 -10.22 -13.71 11.13
CA SER A 368 -11.34 -13.79 12.08
C SER A 368 -12.24 -14.97 11.73
N THR A 369 -12.81 -15.62 12.73
CA THR A 369 -13.83 -16.64 12.53
C THR A 369 -15.17 -16.14 13.04
N ILE A 370 -16.21 -16.29 12.23
CA ILE A 370 -17.61 -16.03 12.61
C ILE A 370 -18.32 -17.37 12.64
N GLN A 371 -18.79 -17.78 13.82
CA GLN A 371 -19.57 -19.00 14.00
C GLN A 371 -20.97 -18.66 14.51
N TYR A 372 -21.99 -19.15 13.84
CA TYR A 372 -23.37 -19.00 14.31
C TYR A 372 -23.72 -20.11 15.30
N LYS A 373 -24.03 -19.76 16.56
CA LYS A 373 -24.52 -20.70 17.58
C LYS A 373 -25.80 -20.17 18.20
N GLY A 374 -26.91 -20.89 18.01
CA GLY A 374 -28.20 -20.55 18.61
C GLY A 374 -28.82 -19.25 18.09
N GLY A 375 -28.46 -18.82 16.88
CA GLY A 375 -28.95 -17.58 16.26
C GLY A 375 -28.13 -16.33 16.57
N SER A 376 -27.00 -16.46 17.28
CA SER A 376 -26.04 -15.37 17.50
C SER A 376 -24.68 -15.73 16.92
N ALA A 377 -24.02 -14.74 16.32
CA ALA A 377 -22.65 -14.88 15.85
C ALA A 377 -21.65 -14.84 17.02
N ILE A 378 -20.63 -15.69 16.96
CA ILE A 378 -19.49 -15.68 17.87
C ILE A 378 -18.25 -15.40 17.03
N VAL A 379 -17.57 -14.30 17.36
CA VAL A 379 -16.35 -13.86 16.68
C VAL A 379 -15.12 -14.26 17.47
N THR A 380 -14.10 -14.80 16.80
CA THR A 380 -12.75 -14.95 17.34
C THR A 380 -11.74 -14.36 16.36
N LYS A 381 -10.80 -13.55 16.86
CA LYS A 381 -9.79 -12.86 16.05
C LYS A 381 -8.40 -13.45 16.28
N TYR A 382 -7.60 -13.48 15.23
CA TYR A 382 -6.20 -13.94 15.23
C TYR A 382 -5.35 -12.97 14.41
N GLN A 383 -4.10 -12.81 14.82
CA GLN A 383 -3.06 -12.13 14.05
C GLN A 383 -1.93 -13.13 13.86
N LEU A 384 -1.60 -13.44 12.61
CA LEU A 384 -0.55 -14.41 12.30
C LEU A 384 0.71 -13.69 11.89
N ALA A 385 1.81 -14.04 12.58
CA ALA A 385 3.15 -13.67 12.19
C ALA A 385 3.60 -14.40 10.89
N PRO A 386 4.69 -13.96 10.24
CA PRO A 386 5.25 -14.65 9.08
C PRO A 386 5.43 -16.15 9.28
N GLY A 387 4.80 -16.95 8.42
CA GLY A 387 4.87 -18.42 8.45
C GLY A 387 4.13 -19.08 9.62
N GLU A 388 3.46 -18.31 10.47
CA GLU A 388 2.62 -18.84 11.54
C GLU A 388 1.41 -19.58 10.95
N LYS A 389 1.02 -20.66 11.62
CA LYS A 389 -0.12 -21.50 11.21
C LYS A 389 -1.27 -21.34 12.18
N LEU A 390 -2.47 -21.19 11.66
CA LEU A 390 -3.69 -21.34 12.45
C LEU A 390 -4.28 -22.74 12.21
N THR A 391 -4.71 -23.41 13.28
CA THR A 391 -5.42 -24.69 13.18
C THR A 391 -6.77 -24.56 13.90
N LEU A 392 -7.85 -24.76 13.15
CA LEU A 392 -9.22 -24.78 13.66
C LEU A 392 -9.70 -26.23 13.64
N SER A 393 -9.87 -26.81 14.84
CA SER A 393 -10.43 -28.16 14.96
C SER A 393 -11.95 -28.08 15.03
N GLY A 394 -12.62 -28.38 13.92
CA GLY A 394 -14.07 -28.46 13.84
C GLY A 394 -14.61 -29.76 14.42
N LYS A 395 -14.64 -29.92 15.74
CA LYS A 395 -15.28 -31.09 16.35
C LYS A 395 -16.77 -30.88 16.48
N ASN A 396 -17.56 -31.91 16.23
CA ASN A 396 -19.02 -31.88 16.24
C ASN A 396 -19.62 -30.85 15.26
N GLY A 397 -19.03 -30.69 14.07
CA GLY A 397 -19.52 -29.74 13.06
C GLY A 397 -19.20 -28.28 13.39
N GLU A 398 -18.11 -27.99 14.09
CA GLU A 398 -17.66 -26.60 14.31
C GLU A 398 -17.04 -25.94 13.05
N LEU A 399 -16.95 -26.64 11.92
CA LEU A 399 -16.75 -26.02 10.60
C LEU A 399 -18.04 -26.01 9.77
N ASP A 400 -19.17 -26.40 10.36
CA ASP A 400 -20.49 -26.21 9.76
C ASP A 400 -20.92 -24.77 10.04
N ASP A 401 -21.24 -24.01 8.99
CA ASP A 401 -21.69 -22.62 9.08
C ASP A 401 -20.64 -21.69 9.76
N LEU A 402 -19.36 -21.88 9.37
CA LEU A 402 -18.22 -21.07 9.81
C LEU A 402 -17.79 -20.15 8.66
N VAL A 403 -17.66 -18.85 8.94
CA VAL A 403 -17.03 -17.91 8.01
C VAL A 403 -15.62 -17.59 8.52
N LEU A 404 -14.62 -17.83 7.68
CA LEU A 404 -13.25 -17.36 7.88
C LEU A 404 -13.07 -16.06 7.10
N VAL A 405 -12.81 -14.98 7.83
CA VAL A 405 -12.46 -13.67 7.30
C VAL A 405 -10.94 -13.59 7.20
N VAL A 406 -10.40 -13.34 6.01
CA VAL A 406 -8.95 -13.34 5.75
C VAL A 406 -8.53 -12.00 5.16
N SER A 407 -7.46 -11.41 5.70
CA SER A 407 -6.82 -10.22 5.14
C SER A 407 -5.30 -10.32 5.19
N GLY A 408 -4.63 -9.94 4.09
CA GLY A 408 -3.21 -9.61 4.12
C GLY A 408 -2.97 -8.33 4.93
N SER A 409 -1.81 -8.17 5.58
CA SER A 409 -1.53 -6.99 6.42
C SER A 409 -0.10 -6.47 6.31
N ALA A 410 0.57 -6.70 5.19
CA ALA A 410 1.87 -6.13 4.89
C ALA A 410 1.71 -4.69 4.36
N ARG A 411 1.76 -3.70 5.26
CA ARG A 411 1.50 -2.27 4.99
C ARG A 411 2.20 -1.64 3.79
N TYR A 412 3.40 -2.09 3.49
CA TYR A 412 4.26 -1.51 2.46
C TYR A 412 4.35 -2.39 1.21
N SER A 413 3.34 -3.23 0.97
CA SER A 413 3.23 -4.04 -0.25
C SER A 413 1.88 -3.80 -0.90
N ARG A 414 1.87 -3.82 -2.22
CA ARG A 414 0.66 -3.85 -3.07
C ARG A 414 0.43 -5.20 -3.73
N GLN A 415 1.30 -6.16 -3.41
CA GLN A 415 1.25 -7.48 -4.00
C GLN A 415 0.33 -8.34 -3.13
N GLU A 416 -0.46 -9.18 -3.79
CA GLU A 416 -1.36 -10.09 -3.09
C GLU A 416 -0.60 -11.05 -2.15
N ALA A 417 -1.19 -11.31 -1.00
CA ALA A 417 -0.74 -12.28 -0.02
C ALA A 417 -1.26 -13.67 -0.38
N SER A 418 -0.38 -14.59 -0.77
CA SER A 418 -0.77 -15.99 -1.00
C SER A 418 -0.92 -16.77 0.30
N TYR A 419 -1.93 -17.64 0.38
CA TYR A 419 -2.15 -18.55 1.50
C TYR A 419 -2.73 -19.90 1.07
N LEU A 420 -2.60 -20.89 1.95
CA LEU A 420 -3.11 -22.24 1.79
C LEU A 420 -4.09 -22.56 2.91
N ILE A 421 -5.21 -23.20 2.54
CA ILE A 421 -6.16 -23.81 3.47
C ILE A 421 -6.16 -25.32 3.21
N ASP A 422 -5.70 -26.09 4.21
CA ASP A 422 -5.75 -27.54 4.20
C ASP A 422 -6.92 -28.01 5.08
N ILE A 423 -7.81 -28.86 4.56
CA ILE A 423 -8.95 -29.41 5.27
C ILE A 423 -8.84 -30.94 5.32
N GLU A 424 -8.71 -31.49 6.53
CA GLU A 424 -8.60 -32.94 6.80
C GLU A 424 -9.86 -33.52 7.45
#